data_AF-A0A934FXC0-F1
#
_entry.id   AF-A0A934FXC0-F1
#
_cell.length_a   1.000
_cell.length_b   1.000
_cell.length_c   1.000
_cell.angle_alpha   90.00
_cell.angle_beta   90.00
_cell.angle_gamma   90.00
#
_symmetry.space_group_name_H-M   'P 1'
#
loop_
_entity.id
_entity.type
_entity.pdbx_description
1 polymer ?
#
loop_
_entity_poly.entity_id
_entity_poly.type
_entity_poly.pdbx_seq_one_letter_code
_entity_poly.pdbx_strand_id
1 'polypeptide(L)'
;MNPVIVVIILMLAAFVLNLPFGYLRAPTKKFSVKWFAYIHLPIPFIIALRLLAGMSYRIIPLLIVAAIAGQLVGGKFNLRSGKMQDQDAC
;
A
#
# COMPACT_ATOMS: atom_id res chain seq x y z
N MET A 1 15.69 9.45 -19.84
CA MET A 1 15.61 8.93 -18.45
C MET A 1 15.76 7.42 -18.50
N ASN A 2 16.64 6.84 -17.69
CA ASN A 2 16.85 5.39 -17.71
C ASN A 2 15.57 4.66 -17.25
N PRO A 3 15.02 3.71 -18.02
CA PRO A 3 13.74 3.06 -17.70
C PRO A 3 13.78 2.36 -16.34
N VAL A 4 14.96 1.86 -15.94
CA VAL A 4 15.19 1.25 -14.62
C VAL A 4 14.90 2.22 -13.47
N ILE A 5 15.34 3.49 -13.59
CA ILE A 5 15.11 4.50 -12.56
C ILE A 5 13.60 4.77 -12.40
N VAL A 6 12.86 4.82 -13.51
CA VAL A 6 11.41 5.01 -13.49
C VAL A 6 10.71 3.84 -12.80
N VAL A 7 11.13 2.60 -13.05
CA VAL A 7 10.59 1.41 -12.36
C VAL A 7 10.79 1.52 -10.84
N ILE A 8 12.00 1.87 -10.40
CA ILE A 8 12.33 1.98 -8.96
C ILE A 8 11.48 3.06 -8.29
N ILE A 9 11.33 4.23 -8.94
CA ILE A 9 10.49 5.32 -8.41
C ILE A 9 9.03 4.86 -8.30
N LEU A 10 8.48 4.19 -9.31
CA LEU A 10 7.10 3.70 -9.28
C LEU A 10 6.88 2.63 -8.22
N MET A 11 7.86 1.74 -8.00
CA MET A 11 7.81 0.76 -6.91
C MET A 11 7.78 1.43 -5.54
N LEU A 12 8.68 2.38 -5.30
CA LEU A 12 8.75 3.11 -4.04
C LEU A 12 7.47 3.91 -3.81
N ALA A 13 6.96 4.59 -4.84
CA ALA A 13 5.69 5.28 -4.79
C ALA A 13 4.54 4.32 -4.46
N ALA A 14 4.42 3.19 -5.19
CA ALA A 14 3.41 2.18 -4.92
C ALA A 14 3.51 1.63 -3.49
N PHE A 15 4.72 1.37 -2.99
CA PHE A 15 4.93 0.88 -1.62
C PHE A 15 4.50 1.91 -0.57
N VAL A 16 4.99 3.15 -0.67
CA VAL A 16 4.68 4.24 0.28
C VAL A 16 3.19 4.59 0.25
N LEU A 17 2.57 4.61 -0.93
CA LEU A 17 1.14 4.89 -1.08
C LEU A 17 0.27 3.76 -0.54
N ASN A 18 0.76 2.51 -0.53
CA ASN A 18 0.05 1.37 0.06
C ASN A 18 0.26 1.20 1.58
N LEU A 19 1.29 1.81 2.17
CA LEU A 19 1.50 1.86 3.61
C LEU A 19 0.27 2.37 4.40
N PRO A 20 -0.29 3.56 4.11
CA PRO A 20 -1.44 4.07 4.84
C PRO A 20 -2.69 3.19 4.65
N PHE A 21 -2.91 2.61 3.46
CA PHE A 21 -4.01 1.67 3.24
C PHE A 21 -3.87 0.40 4.08
N GLY A 22 -2.64 -0.07 4.30
CA GLY A 22 -2.33 -1.16 5.22
C GLY A 22 -2.64 -0.82 6.67
N TYR A 23 -2.15 0.35 7.10
CA TYR A 23 -2.36 0.86 8.46
C TYR A 23 -3.84 1.02 8.77
N LEU A 24 -4.59 1.68 7.88
CA LEU A 24 -6.02 1.94 8.06
C LEU A 24 -6.89 0.68 7.97
N ARG A 25 -6.45 -0.36 7.25
CA ARG A 25 -7.15 -1.64 7.18
C ARG A 25 -7.07 -2.42 8.49
N ALA A 26 -5.93 -2.43 9.17
CA ALA A 26 -5.69 -3.26 10.35
C ALA A 26 -6.72 -3.12 11.50
N PRO A 27 -7.19 -1.92 11.89
CA PRO A 27 -8.15 -1.73 12.98
C PRO A 27 -9.61 -1.76 12.50
N THR A 28 -9.85 -1.86 11.18
CA THR A 28 -11.23 -1.87 10.67
C THR A 28 -11.92 -3.21 10.82
N LYS A 29 -13.19 -3.20 11.26
CA LYS A 29 -14.02 -4.40 11.29
C LYS A 29 -14.20 -4.96 9.86
N LYS A 30 -13.95 -6.26 9.74
CA LYS A 30 -14.23 -7.05 8.53
C LYS A 30 -15.71 -6.86 8.16
N PHE A 31 -16.03 -6.76 6.86
CA PHE A 31 -17.37 -6.45 6.31
C PHE A 31 -17.90 -5.01 6.54
N SER A 32 -17.10 -4.07 7.03
CA SER A 32 -17.49 -2.66 7.01
C SER A 32 -17.24 -2.02 5.62
N VAL A 33 -18.02 -1.00 5.25
CA VAL A 33 -17.83 -0.21 4.02
C VAL A 33 -16.39 0.30 3.89
N LYS A 34 -15.75 0.65 5.01
CA LYS A 34 -14.34 1.07 5.06
C LYS A 34 -13.38 -0.06 4.67
N TRP A 35 -13.63 -1.29 5.13
CA TRP A 35 -12.81 -2.46 4.78
C TRP A 35 -12.91 -2.78 3.28
N PHE A 36 -14.12 -2.67 2.72
CA PHE A 36 -14.33 -2.83 1.28
C PHE A 36 -13.56 -1.78 0.49
N ALA A 37 -13.63 -0.50 0.90
CA ALA A 37 -12.87 0.58 0.29
C ALA A 37 -11.36 0.30 0.34
N TYR A 38 -10.81 -0.19 1.44
CA TYR A 38 -9.36 -0.47 1.55
C TYR A 38 -8.87 -1.66 0.71
N ILE A 39 -9.76 -2.55 0.26
CA ILE A 39 -9.43 -3.59 -0.74
C ILE A 39 -9.52 -3.01 -2.15
N HIS A 40 -10.53 -2.18 -2.39
CA HIS A 40 -10.84 -1.66 -3.72
C HIS A 40 -10.10 -0.39 -4.07
N LEU A 41 -9.45 0.31 -3.13
CA LEU A 41 -8.63 1.50 -3.40
C LEU A 41 -7.26 1.16 -4.01
N PRO A 42 -6.52 0.14 -3.53
CA PRO A 42 -5.25 -0.25 -4.12
C PRO A 42 -5.32 -0.60 -5.61
N ILE A 43 -6.38 -1.26 -6.06
CA ILE A 43 -6.56 -1.70 -7.46
C ILE A 43 -6.61 -0.52 -8.45
N PRO A 44 -7.57 0.43 -8.36
CA PRO A 44 -7.64 1.61 -9.23
C PRO A 44 -6.43 2.51 -9.04
N PHE A 45 -5.80 2.52 -7.86
CA PHE A 45 -4.59 3.29 -7.62
C PHE A 45 -3.39 2.77 -8.42
N ILE A 46 -3.18 1.44 -8.46
CA ILE A 46 -2.16 0.82 -9.32
C ILE A 46 -2.45 1.10 -10.80
N ILE A 47 -3.73 1.04 -11.20
CA ILE A 47 -4.14 1.36 -12.58
C ILE A 47 -3.80 2.82 -12.92
N ALA A 48 -4.09 3.78 -12.03
CA ALA A 48 -3.78 5.18 -12.23
C ALA A 48 -2.26 5.45 -12.33
N LEU A 49 -1.46 4.88 -11.41
CA LEU A 49 0.01 4.94 -11.46
C LEU A 49 0.56 4.42 -12.79
N ARG A 50 -0.03 3.33 -13.30
CA ARG A 50 0.36 2.73 -14.58
C ARG A 50 0.00 3.62 -15.77
N LEU A 51 -1.18 4.22 -15.78
CA LEU A 51 -1.61 5.15 -16.85
C LEU A 51 -0.74 6.40 -16.89
N LEU A 52 -0.43 6.99 -15.72
CA LEU A 52 0.44 8.17 -15.62
C LEU A 52 1.88 7.88 -16.06
N ALA A 53 2.37 6.66 -15.80
CA ALA A 53 3.73 6.27 -16.17
C ALA A 53 3.89 5.84 -17.64
N GLY A 54 2.80 5.59 -18.38
CA GLY A 54 2.87 5.14 -19.79
C GLY A 54 3.59 3.81 -19.99
N MET A 55 3.63 2.95 -18.96
CA MET A 55 4.52 1.80 -18.89
C MET A 55 3.87 0.50 -19.40
N SER A 56 4.70 -0.38 -19.97
CA SER A 56 4.28 -1.68 -20.54
C SER A 56 3.69 -2.63 -19.49
N TYR A 57 2.89 -3.60 -19.89
CA TYR A 57 2.19 -4.52 -18.97
C TYR A 57 3.14 -5.37 -18.09
N ARG A 58 4.41 -5.47 -18.48
CA ARG A 58 5.42 -6.31 -17.82
C ARG A 58 5.73 -5.92 -16.37
N ILE A 59 5.44 -4.68 -15.99
CA ILE A 59 5.79 -4.09 -14.69
C ILE A 59 4.59 -4.08 -13.74
N ILE A 60 3.39 -4.37 -14.24
CA ILE A 60 2.17 -4.50 -13.45
C ILE A 60 2.32 -5.53 -12.31
N PRO A 61 2.75 -6.79 -12.56
CA PRO A 61 2.90 -7.76 -11.47
C PRO A 61 3.89 -7.28 -10.41
N LEU A 62 4.92 -6.56 -10.84
CA LEU A 62 5.96 -6.05 -9.98
C LEU A 62 5.45 -4.91 -9.07
N LEU A 63 4.63 -4.00 -9.62
CA LEU A 63 3.95 -2.95 -8.85
C LEU A 63 2.92 -3.53 -7.88
N ILE A 64 2.20 -4.59 -8.28
CA ILE A 64 1.25 -5.30 -7.42
C ILE A 64 1.98 -5.90 -6.21
N VAL A 65 3.13 -6.57 -6.43
CA VAL A 65 3.93 -7.11 -5.32
C VAL A 65 4.39 -6.01 -4.37
N ALA A 66 4.89 -4.88 -4.90
CA ALA A 66 5.29 -3.73 -4.08
C ALA A 66 4.12 -3.12 -3.30
N ALA A 67 2.95 -3.02 -3.92
CA ALA A 67 1.72 -2.52 -3.29
C ALA A 67 1.25 -3.44 -2.16
N ILE A 68 1.19 -4.75 -2.40
CA ILE A 68 0.81 -5.74 -1.38
C ILE A 68 1.82 -5.71 -0.23
N ALA A 69 3.13 -5.66 -0.52
CA ALA A 69 4.16 -5.53 0.50
C ALA A 69 3.94 -4.28 1.37
N GLY A 70 3.65 -3.13 0.75
CA GLY A 70 3.34 -1.90 1.47
C GLY A 70 2.10 -2.03 2.36
N GLN A 71 1.04 -2.66 1.85
CA GLN A 71 -0.21 -2.86 2.60
C GLN A 71 -0.02 -3.82 3.79
N LEU A 72 0.78 -4.88 3.64
CA LEU A 72 1.11 -5.81 4.73
C LEU A 72 1.98 -5.14 5.80
N VAL A 73 3.02 -4.43 5.37
CA VAL A 73 3.93 -3.71 6.27
C VAL A 73 3.17 -2.64 7.05
N GLY A 74 2.38 -1.81 6.37
CA GLY A 74 1.56 -0.78 7.01
C GLY A 74 0.56 -1.34 8.04
N GLY A 75 -0.07 -2.47 7.74
CA GLY A 75 -0.97 -3.14 8.68
C GLY A 75 -0.26 -3.69 9.91
N LYS A 76 0.98 -4.18 9.74
CA LYS A 76 1.82 -4.67 10.84
C LYS A 76 2.36 -3.55 11.73
N PHE A 77 2.62 -2.36 11.17
CA PHE A 77 2.97 -1.18 11.96
C PHE A 77 1.83 -0.75 12.89
N ASN A 78 0.56 -0.78 12.45
CA ASN A 78 -0.56 -0.44 13.32
C ASN A 78 -0.67 -1.38 14.54
N LEU A 79 -0.54 -2.69 14.31
CA LEU A 79 -0.55 -3.70 15.38
C LEU A 79 0.58 -3.52 16.41
N ARG A 80 1.70 -2.90 16.01
CA ARG A 80 2.83 -2.60 16.90
C ARG A 80 2.69 -1.24 17.59
N SER A 81 2.23 -0.20 16.88
CA SER A 81 1.98 1.12 17.48
C SER A 81 0.86 1.10 18.52
N GLY A 82 -0.17 0.26 18.34
CA GLY A 82 -1.20 0.05 19.36
C GLY A 82 -0.68 -0.59 20.66
N LYS A 83 0.47 -1.28 20.64
CA LYS A 83 1.12 -1.80 21.85
C LYS A 83 2.06 -0.81 22.52
N MET A 84 2.50 0.23 21.80
CA MET A 84 3.40 1.24 22.36
C MET A 84 2.62 2.33 23.11
N GLN A 85 1.37 2.61 22.73
CA GLN A 85 0.52 3.58 23.44
C GLN A 85 -0.05 3.04 24.77
N ASP A 86 0.02 1.72 25.02
CA ASP A 86 -0.46 1.05 26.24
C ASP A 86 0.64 0.85 27.30
N GLN A 87 1.93 0.97 26.92
CA GLN A 87 3.07 0.78 27.84
C GLN A 87 3.53 2.06 28.56
N ASP A 88 2.96 3.21 28.20
CA ASP A 88 3.26 4.51 28.84
C ASP A 88 2.17 4.92 29.86
N ALA A 89 1.24 4.02 30.19
CA ALA A 89 0.28 4.19 31.28
C ALA A 89 0.83 3.57 32.58
N CYS A 90 1.87 4.18 33.14
CA CYS A 90 2.29 3.98 34.53
C CYS A 90 2.41 5.32 35.24
#